data_AF-A0A4U6XTT3-F1
#
_entry.id   AF-A0A4U6XTT3-F1
#
_cell.length_a   1.000
_cell.length_b   1.000
_cell.length_c   1.000
_cell.angle_alpha   90.00
_cell.angle_beta   90.00
_cell.angle_gamma   90.00
#
_symmetry.space_group_name_H-M   'P 1'
#
loop_
_entity.id
_entity.type
_entity.pdbx_description
1 polymer ?
#
loop_
_entity_poly.entity_id
_entity_poly.type
_entity_poly.pdbx_seq_one_letter_code
_entity_poly.pdbx_strand_id
1 'polypeptide(L)'
;MRSLLRMLVWLSTRWLVAELLVLVSSGNDASHAYERLYLWTRYDAFCEIYGAKYQRVVLPHFYPDEEHQKPWPEPRYNNRGSDIDNKYTFGEFQRRIHTPPTGTPFKPQYKYAALRAPWYKGDKNLTIDMVAGSLLDLGLNTGIHAVNLDPYLESQRFYEKPNPDRKLRGPSLWDAADRNRSSYSYYLERVEAEFQLLRREKNQEGRSQHATTTLKKNIDLGNSIIRTILQLRDESSDWFLYHQLMSYGKLDHNLGIPKRLIRAELDVSSQVPHGRNTVKTNIVDTMTIAWNNSYAKTVLEEKGFHNVSELVKWATNFGNPDADVPYGYSKQNIAHYRLTKTWRWALAEAESSSPIDIKQLDNTCQEAEKSPRRTGIAKT
;
A
#
# COMPACT_ATOMS: atom_id res chain seq x y z
N MET A 1 -11.90 -38.02 26.28
CA MET A 1 -12.69 -36.79 26.02
C MET A 1 -11.89 -35.49 26.10
N ARG A 2 -11.10 -35.22 27.15
CA ARG A 2 -10.36 -33.94 27.28
C ARG A 2 -9.32 -33.66 26.17
N SER A 3 -8.73 -34.69 25.56
CA SER A 3 -7.77 -34.56 24.45
C SER A 3 -8.47 -34.19 23.12
N LEU A 4 -9.62 -34.81 22.83
CA LEU A 4 -10.38 -34.55 21.60
C LEU A 4 -10.94 -33.11 21.55
N LEU A 5 -11.42 -32.61 22.70
CA LEU A 5 -11.93 -31.24 22.80
C LEU A 5 -10.83 -30.18 22.59
N ARG A 6 -9.61 -30.43 23.08
CA ARG A 6 -8.45 -29.55 22.84
C ARG A 6 -8.00 -29.59 21.37
N MET A 7 -8.02 -30.75 20.73
CA MET A 7 -7.71 -30.89 19.32
C MET A 7 -8.73 -30.14 18.44
N LEU A 8 -10.03 -30.24 18.76
CA LEU A 8 -11.08 -29.53 18.03
C LEU A 8 -11.05 -28.02 18.25
N VAL A 9 -10.79 -27.55 19.48
CA VAL A 9 -10.61 -26.11 19.76
C VAL A 9 -9.37 -25.56 19.06
N TRP A 10 -8.29 -26.33 18.98
CA TRP A 10 -7.07 -25.91 18.29
C TRP A 10 -7.21 -25.92 16.76
N LEU A 11 -7.94 -26.89 16.20
CA LEU A 11 -8.30 -26.92 14.78
C LEU A 11 -9.25 -25.77 14.43
N SER A 12 -10.25 -25.47 15.27
CA SER A 12 -11.18 -24.35 15.02
C SER A 12 -10.52 -22.98 15.19
N THR A 13 -9.59 -22.80 16.14
CA THR A 13 -8.80 -21.55 16.22
C THR A 13 -7.80 -21.41 15.07
N ARG A 14 -7.17 -22.48 14.60
CA ARG A 14 -6.35 -22.42 13.37
C ARG A 14 -7.19 -22.09 12.14
N TRP A 15 -8.40 -22.61 12.06
CA TRP A 15 -9.33 -22.31 10.96
C TRP A 15 -9.84 -20.86 11.04
N LEU A 16 -10.17 -20.37 12.24
CA LEU A 16 -10.56 -18.97 12.48
C LEU A 16 -9.40 -17.98 12.20
N VAL A 17 -8.16 -18.35 12.49
CA VAL A 17 -6.96 -17.54 12.19
C VAL A 17 -6.60 -17.61 10.70
N ALA A 18 -6.87 -18.73 10.02
CA ALA A 18 -6.74 -18.83 8.57
C ALA A 18 -7.78 -17.96 7.82
N GLU A 19 -8.98 -17.78 8.38
CA GLU A 19 -9.98 -16.83 7.85
C GLU A 19 -9.77 -15.37 8.32
N LEU A 20 -9.15 -15.12 9.48
CA LEU A 20 -8.79 -13.76 9.93
C LEU A 20 -7.52 -13.21 9.26
N LEU A 21 -6.71 -14.08 8.65
CA LEU A 21 -5.72 -13.73 7.65
C LEU A 21 -6.35 -13.74 6.26
N VAL A 22 -7.46 -13.02 6.07
CA VAL A 22 -7.62 -12.24 4.83
C VAL A 22 -6.53 -11.16 4.85
N LEU A 23 -5.28 -11.60 4.77
CA LEU A 23 -4.27 -10.89 4.02
C LEU A 23 -4.99 -10.49 2.73
N VAL A 24 -4.91 -9.21 2.42
CA VAL A 24 -5.29 -8.66 1.12
C VAL A 24 -4.30 -9.25 0.08
N SER A 25 -4.19 -10.58 -0.03
CA SER A 25 -3.36 -11.33 -0.98
C SER A 25 -4.11 -11.55 -2.30
N SER A 26 -5.18 -10.80 -2.48
CA SER A 26 -6.01 -10.84 -3.65
C SER A 26 -5.53 -9.87 -4.73
N GLY A 27 -4.50 -9.07 -4.44
CA GLY A 27 -3.78 -8.28 -5.42
C GLY A 27 -2.85 -9.12 -6.29
N ASN A 28 -2.46 -8.58 -7.44
CA ASN A 28 -1.40 -9.11 -8.27
C ASN A 28 -0.08 -9.07 -7.48
N ASP A 29 0.42 -10.22 -7.00
CA ASP A 29 1.65 -10.37 -6.20
C ASP A 29 2.83 -9.52 -6.70
N ALA A 30 2.95 -9.36 -8.02
CA ALA A 30 3.95 -8.51 -8.65
C ALA A 30 3.87 -7.06 -8.16
N SER A 31 2.66 -6.52 -7.90
CA SER A 31 2.50 -5.13 -7.46
C SER A 31 3.25 -4.89 -6.16
N HIS A 32 3.26 -5.87 -5.25
CA HIS A 32 4.00 -5.74 -4.00
C HIS A 32 5.52 -5.72 -4.19
N ALA A 33 6.05 -6.44 -5.18
CA ALA A 33 7.47 -6.34 -5.53
C ALA A 33 7.81 -4.93 -6.08
N TYR A 34 6.97 -4.37 -6.96
CA TYR A 34 7.17 -3.00 -7.46
C TYR A 34 6.99 -1.94 -6.36
N GLU A 35 6.04 -2.11 -5.43
CA GLU A 35 5.88 -1.22 -4.26
C GLU A 35 7.15 -1.18 -3.40
N ARG A 36 7.83 -2.32 -3.24
CA ARG A 36 9.11 -2.39 -2.53
C ARG A 36 10.24 -1.69 -3.28
N LEU A 37 10.28 -1.80 -4.60
CA LEU A 37 11.22 -1.06 -5.45
C LEU A 37 10.97 0.44 -5.35
N TYR A 38 9.70 0.85 -5.33
CA TYR A 38 9.32 2.24 -5.14
C TYR A 38 9.86 2.80 -3.83
N LEU A 39 9.60 2.13 -2.71
CA LEU A 39 10.11 2.58 -1.41
C LEU A 39 11.63 2.63 -1.36
N TRP A 40 12.30 1.70 -2.04
CA TRP A 40 13.75 1.76 -2.20
C TRP A 40 14.19 3.01 -2.96
N THR A 41 13.55 3.42 -4.07
CA THR A 41 13.93 4.67 -4.77
C THR A 41 13.90 5.88 -3.84
N ARG A 42 12.87 5.97 -2.99
CA ARG A 42 12.72 7.08 -2.04
C ARG A 42 13.81 7.01 -0.98
N TYR A 43 14.01 5.84 -0.39
CA TYR A 43 15.07 5.59 0.59
C TYR A 43 16.45 5.95 0.05
N ASP A 44 16.77 5.44 -1.14
CA ASP A 44 18.05 5.61 -1.82
C ASP A 44 18.33 7.09 -2.08
N ALA A 45 17.36 7.82 -2.63
CA ALA A 45 17.47 9.25 -2.90
C ALA A 45 17.72 10.08 -1.64
N PHE A 46 16.93 9.89 -0.58
CA PHE A 46 17.13 10.63 0.68
C PHE A 46 18.52 10.37 1.27
N CYS A 47 18.97 9.11 1.27
CA CYS A 47 20.26 8.75 1.81
C CYS A 47 21.42 9.24 0.96
N GLU A 48 21.33 9.20 -0.38
CA GLU A 48 22.38 9.70 -1.26
C GLU A 48 22.54 11.24 -1.14
N ILE A 49 21.44 11.97 -0.97
CA ILE A 49 21.47 13.44 -0.96
C ILE A 49 21.89 14.01 0.38
N TYR A 50 21.37 13.44 1.47
CA TYR A 50 21.55 14.01 2.81
C TYR A 50 22.29 13.09 3.80
N GLY A 51 22.69 11.91 3.36
CA GLY A 51 23.36 10.89 4.18
C GLY A 51 22.40 9.99 4.95
N ALA A 52 22.96 8.94 5.57
CA ALA A 52 22.20 7.86 6.20
C ALA A 52 21.25 8.32 7.33
N LYS A 53 21.50 9.46 7.99
CA LYS A 53 20.60 10.01 9.03
C LYS A 53 19.18 10.29 8.51
N TYR A 54 19.02 10.52 7.20
CA TYR A 54 17.74 10.79 6.55
C TYR A 54 16.96 9.54 6.15
N GLN A 55 17.49 8.35 6.41
CA GLN A 55 16.70 7.14 6.30
C GLN A 55 15.43 7.14 7.16
N ARG A 56 15.39 8.00 8.20
CA ARG A 56 14.21 8.24 9.05
C ARG A 56 12.95 8.67 8.30
N VAL A 57 13.09 9.23 7.09
CA VAL A 57 11.92 9.62 6.28
C VAL A 57 11.13 8.38 5.84
N VAL A 58 11.84 7.34 5.38
CA VAL A 58 11.23 6.09 4.92
C VAL A 58 11.12 5.07 6.06
N LEU A 59 12.14 5.01 6.92
CA LEU A 59 12.22 4.11 8.06
C LEU A 59 12.45 4.94 9.33
N PRO A 60 11.40 5.55 9.91
CA PRO A 60 11.52 6.35 11.12
C PRO A 60 12.35 5.64 12.20
N HIS A 61 13.43 6.30 12.58
CA HIS A 61 14.27 5.88 13.70
C HIS A 61 13.75 6.44 15.01
N PHE A 62 14.07 5.73 16.09
CA PHE A 62 14.29 6.38 17.38
C PHE A 62 15.81 6.53 17.57
N TYR A 63 16.31 7.77 17.51
CA TYR A 63 17.63 8.10 18.05
C TYR A 63 17.44 8.54 19.51
N PRO A 64 18.06 7.87 20.49
CA PRO A 64 18.04 8.31 21.89
C PRO A 64 19.03 9.45 22.17
N ASP A 65 19.42 10.24 21.17
CA ASP A 65 20.44 11.29 21.31
C ASP A 65 19.91 12.57 22.00
N GLU A 66 18.61 12.64 22.31
CA GLU A 66 18.09 13.62 23.26
C GLU A 66 18.11 13.01 24.66
N GLU A 67 19.11 13.40 25.46
CA GLU A 67 19.44 12.94 26.83
C GLU A 67 18.27 12.79 27.83
N HIS A 68 17.05 13.22 27.50
CA HIS A 68 15.89 13.25 28.39
C HIS A 68 14.66 12.48 27.90
N GLN A 69 14.73 11.79 26.75
CA GLN A 69 13.63 10.92 26.30
C GLN A 69 13.90 9.46 26.68
N LYS A 70 13.40 9.02 27.84
CA LYS A 70 13.44 7.59 28.21
C LYS A 70 12.72 6.77 27.12
N PRO A 71 13.39 5.78 26.50
CA PRO A 71 12.77 4.90 25.51
C PRO A 71 11.77 4.00 26.22
N TRP A 72 10.47 4.15 25.93
CA TRP A 72 9.40 3.43 26.61
C TRP A 72 8.49 2.72 25.59
N PRO A 73 8.34 1.38 25.63
CA PRO A 73 9.36 0.35 25.76
C PRO A 73 9.45 -0.49 24.45
N GLU A 74 10.53 -0.30 23.69
CA GLU A 74 11.13 -1.22 22.67
C GLU A 74 10.29 -1.87 21.53
N PRO A 75 10.92 -2.23 20.37
CA PRO A 75 12.36 -2.27 20.06
C PRO A 75 12.86 -0.99 19.34
N ARG A 76 14.07 -0.50 19.62
CA ARG A 76 15.38 -0.94 19.08
C ARG A 76 15.54 -0.89 17.56
N TYR A 77 14.86 0.00 16.84
CA TYR A 77 15.12 0.18 15.40
C TYR A 77 16.35 1.07 15.18
N ASN A 78 17.53 0.52 15.45
CA ASN A 78 18.76 1.10 14.94
C ASN A 78 18.84 0.72 13.46
N ASN A 79 18.34 1.55 12.53
CA ASN A 79 18.42 1.23 11.10
C ASN A 79 19.85 1.43 10.55
N ARG A 80 20.87 0.90 11.24
CA ARG A 80 22.23 0.87 10.72
C ARG A 80 22.36 -0.33 9.80
N GLY A 81 22.53 -0.06 8.51
CA GLY A 81 22.90 -1.07 7.55
C GLY A 81 24.40 -1.23 7.40
N SER A 82 24.81 -2.15 6.54
CA SER A 82 26.21 -2.49 6.30
C SER A 82 26.85 -1.71 5.15
N ASP A 83 26.13 -0.79 4.52
CA ASP A 83 26.65 0.02 3.41
C ASP A 83 27.36 1.29 3.91
N ILE A 84 27.83 2.13 2.98
CA ILE A 84 28.47 3.42 3.27
C ILE A 84 27.60 4.27 4.21
N ASP A 85 28.26 4.94 5.16
CA ASP A 85 27.64 5.78 6.20
C ASP A 85 26.60 5.08 7.08
N ASN A 86 26.64 3.75 7.19
CA ASN A 86 25.64 2.92 7.89
C ASN A 86 24.25 2.90 7.23
N LYS A 87 24.19 3.14 5.91
CA LYS A 87 22.97 2.94 5.11
C LYS A 87 22.72 1.43 4.94
N TYR A 88 21.46 1.04 4.73
CA TYR A 88 21.13 -0.29 4.26
C TYR A 88 21.54 -0.49 2.81
N THR A 89 22.18 -1.62 2.55
CA THR A 89 22.22 -2.19 1.21
C THR A 89 20.79 -2.49 0.72
N PHE A 90 20.60 -2.62 -0.59
CA PHE A 90 19.29 -2.95 -1.16
C PHE A 90 18.67 -4.21 -0.50
N GLY A 91 19.45 -5.28 -0.36
CA GLY A 91 18.98 -6.52 0.28
C GLY A 91 18.58 -6.36 1.75
N GLU A 92 19.37 -5.61 2.53
CA GLU A 92 19.04 -5.33 3.93
C GLU A 92 17.75 -4.52 4.05
N PHE A 93 17.56 -3.52 3.19
CA PHE A 93 16.34 -2.73 3.13
C PHE A 93 15.13 -3.62 2.83
N GLN A 94 15.21 -4.46 1.80
CA GLN A 94 14.12 -5.36 1.40
C GLN A 94 13.71 -6.30 2.54
N ARG A 95 14.69 -6.86 3.25
CA ARG A 95 14.44 -7.66 4.44
C ARG A 95 13.81 -6.83 5.55
N ARG A 96 14.30 -5.62 5.80
CA ARG A 96 13.81 -4.71 6.86
C ARG A 96 12.35 -4.34 6.69
N ILE A 97 11.89 -4.16 5.46
CA ILE A 97 10.48 -3.85 5.21
C ILE A 97 9.61 -5.12 5.17
N HIS A 98 10.19 -6.29 4.93
CA HIS A 98 9.48 -7.57 4.96
C HIS A 98 9.29 -8.14 6.37
N THR A 99 10.36 -8.16 7.19
CA THR A 99 10.34 -8.76 8.52
C THR A 99 10.25 -7.68 9.60
N PRO A 100 9.29 -7.75 10.54
CA PRO A 100 9.27 -6.86 11.68
C PRO A 100 10.58 -7.01 12.47
N PRO A 101 11.21 -5.92 12.92
CA PRO A 101 12.49 -6.04 13.61
C PRO A 101 12.23 -6.57 15.02
N THR A 102 12.68 -7.80 15.30
CA THR A 102 12.41 -8.50 16.56
C THR A 102 13.37 -8.12 17.69
N GLY A 103 13.97 -6.92 17.64
CA GLY A 103 14.99 -6.47 18.61
C GLY A 103 16.31 -7.26 18.57
N THR A 104 16.42 -8.26 17.68
CA THR A 104 17.66 -8.99 17.43
C THR A 104 18.47 -8.30 16.32
N PRO A 105 19.81 -8.23 16.44
CA PRO A 105 20.66 -7.65 15.40
C PRO A 105 20.40 -8.30 14.04
N PHE A 106 20.45 -7.49 12.98
CA PHE A 106 20.32 -7.95 11.60
C PHE A 106 21.45 -8.94 11.27
N LYS A 107 21.24 -10.25 11.49
CA LYS A 107 22.20 -11.27 11.02
C LYS A 107 22.12 -11.34 9.49
N PRO A 108 23.19 -11.12 8.72
CA PRO A 108 23.15 -11.21 7.27
C PRO A 108 22.56 -12.56 6.84
N GLN A 109 21.49 -12.53 6.05
CA GLN A 109 21.00 -13.75 5.40
C GLN A 109 21.49 -13.72 3.97
N TYR A 110 22.26 -14.75 3.59
CA TYR A 110 22.93 -14.85 2.31
C TYR A 110 22.00 -14.56 1.11
N LYS A 111 20.74 -15.01 1.18
CA LYS A 111 19.74 -14.79 0.12
C LYS A 111 19.44 -13.31 -0.18
N TYR A 112 19.50 -12.42 0.81
CA TYR A 112 19.29 -10.99 0.58
C TYR A 112 20.59 -10.27 0.19
N ALA A 113 21.75 -10.78 0.63
CA ALA A 113 23.05 -10.20 0.29
C ALA A 113 23.36 -10.24 -1.22
N ALA A 114 22.71 -11.15 -1.97
CA ALA A 114 22.83 -11.25 -3.42
C ALA A 114 21.96 -10.22 -4.18
N LEU A 115 20.94 -9.64 -3.53
CA LEU A 115 20.05 -8.69 -4.21
C LEU A 115 20.78 -7.41 -4.60
N ARG A 116 20.45 -6.89 -5.77
CA ARG A 116 20.96 -5.64 -6.31
C ARG A 116 19.79 -4.75 -6.76
N ALA A 117 19.92 -3.45 -6.54
CA ALA A 117 18.93 -2.50 -7.05
C ALA A 117 19.03 -2.39 -8.58
N PRO A 118 17.95 -2.02 -9.30
CA PRO A 118 17.93 -1.94 -10.77
C PRO A 118 18.90 -0.93 -11.40
N TRP A 119 19.67 -0.21 -10.59
CA TRP A 119 20.66 0.78 -11.04
C TRP A 119 21.99 0.59 -10.32
N TYR A 120 22.27 -0.64 -9.91
CA TYR A 120 23.54 -1.01 -9.31
C TYR A 120 24.68 -0.75 -10.30
N LYS A 121 25.69 0.02 -9.88
CA LYS A 121 26.78 0.48 -10.77
C LYS A 121 27.57 -0.67 -11.43
N GLY A 122 27.57 -1.85 -10.82
CA GLY A 122 28.30 -3.03 -11.33
C GLY A 122 27.55 -3.85 -12.37
N ASP A 123 26.26 -3.57 -12.63
CA ASP A 123 25.47 -4.29 -13.64
C ASP A 123 24.51 -3.35 -14.35
N LYS A 124 24.85 -2.97 -15.59
CA LYS A 124 24.03 -2.07 -16.42
C LYS A 124 22.83 -2.77 -17.07
N ASN A 125 22.78 -4.09 -17.05
CA ASN A 125 21.71 -4.86 -17.68
C ASN A 125 20.55 -5.16 -16.73
N LEU A 126 20.72 -4.87 -15.43
CA LEU A 126 19.72 -5.17 -14.43
C LEU A 126 18.52 -4.21 -14.53
N THR A 127 17.39 -4.69 -15.07
CA THR A 127 16.17 -3.88 -15.24
C THR A 127 15.29 -3.89 -13.98
N ILE A 128 14.31 -2.98 -13.91
CA ILE A 128 13.30 -2.95 -12.83
C ILE A 128 12.59 -4.30 -12.75
N ASP A 129 12.20 -4.86 -13.90
CA ASP A 129 11.45 -6.12 -13.98
C ASP A 129 12.29 -7.32 -13.53
N MET A 130 13.57 -7.37 -13.90
CA MET A 130 14.48 -8.44 -13.43
C MET A 130 14.65 -8.43 -11.91
N VAL A 131 14.74 -7.25 -11.31
CA VAL A 131 14.80 -7.13 -9.86
C VAL A 131 13.45 -7.47 -9.24
N ALA A 132 12.33 -7.04 -9.83
CA ALA A 132 11.00 -7.43 -9.36
C ALA A 132 10.84 -8.96 -9.35
N GLY A 133 11.23 -9.65 -10.42
CA GLY A 133 11.28 -11.12 -10.49
C GLY A 133 12.14 -11.72 -9.38
N SER A 134 13.34 -11.17 -9.13
CA SER A 134 14.21 -11.62 -8.03
C SER A 134 13.57 -11.44 -6.64
N LEU A 135 12.78 -10.38 -6.43
CA LEU A 135 12.03 -10.18 -5.18
C LEU A 135 10.91 -11.21 -5.05
N LEU A 136 10.19 -11.51 -6.14
CA LEU A 136 9.14 -12.52 -6.18
C LEU A 136 9.70 -13.91 -5.84
N ASP A 137 10.82 -14.31 -6.45
CA ASP A 137 11.49 -15.60 -6.21
C ASP A 137 11.92 -15.78 -4.74
N LEU A 138 12.21 -14.67 -4.04
CA LEU A 138 12.54 -14.68 -2.61
C LEU A 138 11.33 -14.66 -1.67
N GLY A 139 10.11 -14.67 -2.22
CA GLY A 139 8.86 -14.56 -1.45
C GLY A 139 8.61 -13.16 -0.89
N LEU A 140 9.20 -12.13 -1.49
CA LEU A 140 8.96 -10.72 -1.13
C LEU A 140 7.77 -10.15 -1.91
N ASN A 141 6.75 -10.97 -2.14
CA ASN A 141 5.55 -10.68 -2.90
C ASN A 141 4.33 -10.41 -2.01
N THR A 142 4.54 -10.30 -0.69
CA THR A 142 3.49 -9.98 0.27
C THR A 142 3.37 -8.47 0.50
N GLY A 143 2.15 -8.03 0.81
CA GLY A 143 1.85 -6.65 1.16
C GLY A 143 2.73 -6.11 2.30
N ILE A 144 3.07 -4.83 2.20
CA ILE A 144 3.93 -4.18 3.18
C ILE A 144 3.07 -3.71 4.35
N HIS A 145 3.40 -4.18 5.56
CA HIS A 145 2.74 -3.72 6.77
C HIS A 145 3.35 -2.40 7.23
N ALA A 146 2.59 -1.31 7.18
CA ALA A 146 3.05 0.02 7.58
C ALA A 146 3.64 0.06 9.00
N VAL A 147 3.07 -0.73 9.93
CA VAL A 147 3.57 -0.84 11.32
C VAL A 147 5.00 -1.39 11.40
N ASN A 148 5.45 -2.16 10.41
CA ASN A 148 6.83 -2.63 10.34
C ASN A 148 7.77 -1.48 9.96
N LEU A 149 7.30 -0.50 9.19
CA LEU A 149 8.08 0.66 8.76
C LEU A 149 8.06 1.75 9.84
N ASP A 150 6.88 2.02 10.35
CA ASP A 150 6.59 3.02 11.38
C ASP A 150 5.62 2.42 12.42
N PRO A 151 6.12 2.08 13.62
CA PRO A 151 5.32 1.47 14.69
C PRO A 151 4.14 2.31 15.18
N TYR A 152 4.13 3.61 14.87
CA TYR A 152 2.99 4.47 15.21
C TYR A 152 1.83 4.30 14.24
N LEU A 153 1.99 3.61 13.12
CA LEU A 153 0.93 3.41 12.12
C LEU A 153 0.13 2.14 12.37
N GLU A 154 -0.28 1.92 13.62
CA GLU A 154 -1.22 0.86 13.99
C GLU A 154 -2.60 1.11 13.35
N SER A 155 -3.24 0.05 12.84
CA SER A 155 -4.53 0.16 12.13
C SER A 155 -5.64 0.82 12.96
N GLN A 156 -5.60 0.66 14.28
CA GLN A 156 -6.60 1.20 15.20
C GLN A 156 -6.65 2.73 15.21
N ARG A 157 -5.56 3.41 14.84
CA ARG A 157 -5.51 4.87 14.73
C ARG A 157 -6.32 5.38 13.54
N PHE A 158 -6.69 4.53 12.59
CA PHE A 158 -7.43 4.90 11.39
C PHE A 158 -8.93 4.58 11.51
N TYR A 159 -9.41 4.22 12.69
CA TYR A 159 -10.84 3.98 12.94
C TYR A 159 -11.51 5.23 13.50
N GLU A 160 -12.75 5.50 13.06
CA GLU A 160 -13.56 6.64 13.54
C GLU A 160 -13.68 6.66 15.07
N LYS A 161 -13.93 5.48 15.65
CA LYS A 161 -13.93 5.26 17.08
C LYS A 161 -12.83 4.26 17.41
N PRO A 162 -11.66 4.72 17.87
CA PRO A 162 -10.61 3.82 18.33
C PRO A 162 -11.13 2.92 19.44
N ASN A 163 -10.60 1.70 19.53
CA ASN A 163 -11.00 0.77 20.58
C ASN A 163 -10.68 1.38 21.96
N PRO A 164 -11.67 1.66 22.83
CA PRO A 164 -11.44 2.30 24.11
C PRO A 164 -10.59 1.45 25.06
N ASP A 165 -10.60 0.13 24.89
CA ASP A 165 -9.83 -0.81 25.72
C ASP A 165 -8.36 -0.91 25.29
N ARG A 166 -7.98 -0.32 24.15
CA ARG A 166 -6.60 -0.31 23.66
C ARG A 166 -6.00 1.08 23.73
N LYS A 167 -4.94 1.23 24.53
CA LYS A 167 -4.13 2.45 24.54
C LYS A 167 -3.45 2.62 23.19
N LEU A 168 -3.86 3.63 22.44
CA LEU A 168 -3.23 4.00 21.18
C LEU A 168 -1.81 4.51 21.41
N ARG A 169 -0.91 4.15 20.50
CA ARG A 169 0.41 4.79 20.39
C ARG A 169 0.24 6.08 19.56
N GLY A 170 -0.17 7.17 20.21
CA GLY A 170 -0.34 8.48 19.59
C GLY A 170 -1.79 8.86 19.26
N PRO A 171 -2.03 10.06 18.70
CA PRO A 171 -3.38 10.59 18.42
C PRO A 171 -4.12 9.78 17.34
N SER A 172 -5.44 9.92 17.23
CA SER A 172 -6.16 9.36 16.08
C SER A 172 -5.62 9.94 14.77
N LEU A 173 -5.57 9.11 13.73
CA LEU A 173 -5.25 9.46 12.34
C LEU A 173 -6.46 9.24 11.41
N TRP A 174 -7.65 9.03 11.99
CA TRP A 174 -8.88 8.95 11.22
C TRP A 174 -9.21 10.30 10.59
N ASP A 175 -9.63 10.25 9.32
CA ASP A 175 -9.99 11.41 8.53
C ASP A 175 -11.44 11.29 8.06
N ALA A 176 -12.29 12.26 8.42
CA ALA A 176 -13.69 12.27 8.03
C ALA A 176 -13.89 12.45 6.52
N ALA A 177 -12.97 13.16 5.85
CA ALA A 177 -12.97 13.39 4.42
C ALA A 177 -12.44 12.16 3.64
N ASP A 178 -11.73 11.26 4.33
CA ASP A 178 -11.16 10.06 3.76
C ASP A 178 -11.25 8.87 4.73
N ARG A 179 -12.48 8.42 4.96
CA ARG A 179 -12.82 7.42 5.99
C ARG A 179 -12.17 6.06 5.77
N ASN A 180 -11.68 5.80 4.56
CA ASN A 180 -11.10 4.52 4.16
C ASN A 180 -9.58 4.57 4.08
N ARG A 181 -8.95 5.68 4.51
CA ARG A 181 -7.50 5.81 4.58
C ARG A 181 -6.93 4.73 5.50
N SER A 182 -6.05 3.90 4.95
CA SER A 182 -5.32 2.88 5.69
C SER A 182 -3.98 3.40 6.23
N SER A 183 -3.38 2.65 7.15
CA SER A 183 -2.03 2.93 7.62
C SER A 183 -0.99 2.91 6.51
N TYR A 184 -1.14 2.03 5.52
CA TYR A 184 -0.23 1.95 4.39
C TYR A 184 -0.39 3.10 3.40
N SER A 185 -1.62 3.46 3.03
CA SER A 185 -1.87 4.62 2.18
C SER A 185 -1.38 5.91 2.83
N TYR A 186 -1.62 6.09 4.14
CA TYR A 186 -1.07 7.22 4.90
C TYR A 186 0.46 7.26 4.87
N TYR A 187 1.10 6.12 5.12
CA TYR A 187 2.56 6.00 5.08
C TYR A 187 3.13 6.40 3.73
N LEU A 188 2.57 5.85 2.64
CA LEU A 188 3.01 6.16 1.28
C LEU A 188 2.84 7.64 0.95
N GLU A 189 1.68 8.22 1.30
CA GLU A 189 1.40 9.64 1.09
C GLU A 189 2.39 10.53 1.84
N ARG A 190 2.75 10.18 3.07
CA ARG A 190 3.78 10.89 3.83
C ARG A 190 5.14 10.80 3.15
N VAL A 191 5.60 9.60 2.79
CA VAL A 191 6.91 9.40 2.15
C VAL A 191 6.99 10.17 0.83
N GLU A 192 5.91 10.15 0.05
CA GLU A 192 5.87 10.87 -1.21
C GLU A 192 5.81 12.38 -1.02
N ALA A 193 5.04 12.89 -0.06
CA ALA A 193 5.01 14.32 0.25
C ALA A 193 6.41 14.84 0.62
N GLU A 194 7.15 14.12 1.47
CA GLU A 194 8.55 14.43 1.81
C GLU A 194 9.45 14.42 0.56
N PHE A 195 9.23 13.47 -0.35
CA PHE A 195 10.00 13.41 -1.59
C PHE A 195 9.69 14.58 -2.52
N GLN A 196 8.44 15.05 -2.54
CA GLN A 196 8.05 16.25 -3.27
C GLN A 196 8.65 17.52 -2.66
N LEU A 197 8.78 17.63 -1.34
CA LEU A 197 9.50 18.74 -0.70
C LEU A 197 10.96 18.80 -1.17
N LEU A 198 11.64 17.66 -1.13
CA LEU A 198 12.98 17.49 -1.66
C LEU A 198 13.07 17.88 -3.15
N ARG A 199 12.05 17.56 -3.95
CA ARG A 199 11.97 17.97 -5.36
C ARG A 199 11.77 19.48 -5.52
N ARG A 200 11.00 20.14 -4.66
CA ARG A 200 10.75 21.61 -4.71
C ARG A 200 11.95 22.44 -4.29
N GLU A 201 12.71 21.96 -3.30
CA GLU A 201 14.00 22.54 -2.92
C GLU A 201 15.03 22.56 -4.09
N LYS A 202 14.78 21.86 -5.20
CA LYS A 202 15.60 21.91 -6.44
C LYS A 202 15.68 23.32 -7.02
N ASN A 203 14.71 24.18 -6.69
CA ASN A 203 14.65 25.55 -7.17
C ASN A 203 15.41 26.54 -6.26
N GLN A 204 16.11 26.07 -5.21
CA GLN A 204 16.98 26.92 -4.40
C GLN A 204 18.41 26.91 -4.97
N GLU A 205 18.98 28.10 -5.15
CA GLU A 205 20.39 28.30 -5.51
C GLU A 205 21.30 27.54 -4.53
N GLY A 206 22.24 26.73 -5.03
CA GLY A 206 23.25 26.04 -4.22
C GLY A 206 23.13 24.52 -4.09
N ARG A 207 22.16 23.87 -4.76
CA ARG A 207 22.10 22.40 -4.79
C ARG A 207 23.25 21.81 -5.60
N SER A 208 23.95 20.80 -5.05
CA SER A 208 25.05 20.14 -5.75
C SER A 208 24.57 19.42 -7.02
N GLN A 209 25.42 19.39 -8.05
CA GLN A 209 25.15 18.65 -9.29
C GLN A 209 24.83 17.17 -9.02
N HIS A 210 25.45 16.59 -7.99
CA HIS A 210 25.18 15.24 -7.52
C HIS A 210 23.72 15.08 -7.08
N ALA A 211 23.24 15.94 -6.17
CA ALA A 211 21.85 15.89 -5.70
C ALA A 211 20.83 16.08 -6.83
N THR A 212 21.09 17.00 -7.76
CA THR A 212 20.23 17.20 -8.94
C THR A 212 20.15 15.95 -9.83
N THR A 213 21.29 15.29 -10.05
CA THR A 213 21.38 14.07 -10.87
C THR A 213 20.67 12.89 -10.19
N THR A 214 20.93 12.67 -8.90
CA THR A 214 20.28 11.63 -8.09
C THR A 214 18.76 11.82 -8.07
N LEU A 215 18.27 13.05 -7.95
CA LEU A 215 16.83 13.32 -7.95
C LEU A 215 16.19 13.05 -9.30
N LYS A 216 16.77 13.55 -10.39
CA LYS A 216 16.22 13.32 -11.73
C LYS A 216 16.08 11.82 -11.99
N LYS A 217 17.15 11.07 -11.72
CA LYS A 217 17.15 9.61 -11.85
C LYS A 217 16.04 8.94 -11.02
N ASN A 218 15.90 9.30 -9.75
CA ASN A 218 14.88 8.68 -8.87
C ASN A 218 13.44 9.10 -9.21
N ILE A 219 13.23 10.29 -9.78
CA ILE A 219 11.94 10.71 -10.31
C ILE A 219 11.57 9.86 -11.53
N ASP A 220 12.47 9.74 -12.51
CA ASP A 220 12.22 8.98 -13.74
C ASP A 220 11.94 7.50 -13.42
N LEU A 221 12.73 6.90 -12.54
CA LEU A 221 12.52 5.54 -12.04
C LEU A 221 11.22 5.41 -11.26
N GLY A 222 10.95 6.34 -10.33
CA GLY A 222 9.73 6.36 -9.53
C GLY A 222 8.48 6.39 -10.40
N ASN A 223 8.46 7.23 -11.44
CA ASN A 223 7.35 7.33 -12.39
C ASN A 223 7.11 6.02 -13.13
N SER A 224 8.17 5.39 -13.64
CA SER A 224 8.08 4.08 -14.30
C SER A 224 7.51 3.02 -13.36
N ILE A 225 7.96 2.98 -12.10
CA ILE A 225 7.47 2.03 -11.10
C ILE A 225 6.00 2.30 -10.73
N ILE A 226 5.60 3.56 -10.51
CA ILE A 226 4.21 3.90 -10.17
C ILE A 226 3.27 3.48 -11.31
N ARG A 227 3.61 3.79 -12.57
CA ARG A 227 2.79 3.36 -13.73
C ARG A 227 2.62 1.85 -13.77
N THR A 228 3.69 1.12 -13.47
CA THR A 228 3.66 -0.35 -13.43
C THR A 228 2.75 -0.87 -12.31
N ILE A 229 2.82 -0.27 -11.11
CA ILE A 229 1.92 -0.58 -10.00
C ILE A 229 0.46 -0.30 -10.38
N LEU A 230 0.19 0.84 -11.02
CA LEU A 230 -1.16 1.21 -11.46
C LEU A 230 -1.70 0.22 -12.50
N GLN A 231 -0.91 -0.16 -13.50
CA GLN A 231 -1.28 -1.17 -14.49
C GLN A 231 -1.65 -2.51 -13.81
N LEU A 232 -0.82 -3.01 -12.88
CA LEU A 232 -1.09 -4.24 -12.14
C LEU A 232 -2.36 -4.13 -11.27
N ARG A 233 -2.67 -2.93 -10.74
CA ARG A 233 -3.87 -2.67 -9.94
C ARG A 233 -5.12 -2.56 -10.80
N ASP A 234 -5.03 -1.96 -11.98
CA ASP A 234 -6.13 -1.90 -12.93
C ASP A 234 -6.47 -3.32 -13.42
N GLU A 235 -5.47 -4.12 -13.79
CA GLU A 235 -5.64 -5.55 -14.12
C GLU A 235 -6.26 -6.36 -12.97
N SER A 236 -5.84 -6.10 -11.73
CA SER A 236 -6.45 -6.71 -10.55
C SER A 236 -7.91 -6.27 -10.34
N SER A 237 -8.24 -5.03 -10.70
CA SER A 237 -9.60 -4.49 -10.60
C SER A 237 -10.54 -5.19 -11.58
N ASP A 238 -10.08 -5.44 -12.81
CA ASP A 238 -10.86 -6.18 -13.80
C ASP A 238 -11.16 -7.60 -13.35
N TRP A 239 -10.16 -8.28 -12.76
CA TRP A 239 -10.35 -9.61 -12.17
C TRP A 239 -11.39 -9.58 -11.04
N PHE A 240 -11.27 -8.63 -10.10
CA PHE A 240 -12.24 -8.51 -9.01
C PHE A 240 -13.64 -8.20 -9.49
N LEU A 241 -13.77 -7.27 -10.44
CA LEU A 241 -15.04 -6.93 -11.03
C LEU A 241 -15.67 -8.18 -11.64
N TYR A 242 -14.95 -8.91 -12.48
CA TYR A 242 -15.45 -10.15 -13.09
C TYR A 242 -16.01 -11.14 -12.06
N HIS A 243 -15.28 -11.39 -10.96
CA HIS A 243 -15.76 -12.28 -9.90
C HIS A 243 -16.94 -11.73 -9.12
N GLN A 244 -17.01 -10.42 -8.92
CA GLN A 244 -18.16 -9.76 -8.30
C GLN A 244 -19.40 -9.76 -9.21
N LEU A 245 -19.25 -9.88 -10.53
CA LEU A 245 -20.42 -10.04 -11.40
C LEU A 245 -21.07 -11.42 -11.23
N MET A 246 -20.30 -12.47 -10.99
CA MET A 246 -20.77 -13.86 -11.01
C MET A 246 -21.66 -14.25 -9.83
N SER A 247 -22.59 -15.18 -10.05
CA SER A 247 -23.45 -15.78 -9.01
C SER A 247 -22.77 -16.81 -8.12
N TYR A 248 -21.55 -17.24 -8.46
CA TYR A 248 -20.83 -18.28 -7.75
C TYR A 248 -19.51 -17.73 -7.22
N GLY A 249 -19.45 -17.49 -5.91
CA GLY A 249 -18.24 -17.05 -5.23
C GLY A 249 -18.51 -16.80 -3.76
N LYS A 250 -17.50 -17.04 -2.91
CA LYS A 250 -17.51 -16.64 -1.49
C LYS A 250 -17.24 -15.14 -1.30
N LEU A 251 -17.26 -14.36 -2.38
CA LEU A 251 -17.04 -12.92 -2.30
C LEU A 251 -18.31 -12.23 -1.83
N ASP A 252 -18.14 -11.42 -0.80
CA ASP A 252 -19.18 -10.50 -0.35
C ASP A 252 -19.52 -9.52 -1.48
N HIS A 253 -20.82 -9.21 -1.63
CA HIS A 253 -21.34 -8.22 -2.58
C HIS A 253 -21.27 -8.60 -4.07
N ASN A 254 -21.46 -9.88 -4.41
CA ASN A 254 -21.60 -10.29 -5.80
C ASN A 254 -22.96 -9.85 -6.41
N LEU A 255 -23.06 -9.74 -7.74
CA LEU A 255 -24.28 -9.34 -8.46
C LEU A 255 -25.18 -10.51 -8.87
N GLY A 256 -24.73 -11.75 -8.78
CA GLY A 256 -25.58 -12.89 -9.12
C GLY A 256 -25.77 -13.12 -10.63
N ILE A 257 -24.96 -12.49 -11.49
CA ILE A 257 -25.10 -12.65 -12.95
C ILE A 257 -24.57 -14.04 -13.34
N PRO A 258 -25.38 -14.90 -13.99
CA PRO A 258 -24.90 -16.18 -14.48
C PRO A 258 -23.70 -16.01 -15.42
N LYS A 259 -22.64 -16.80 -15.24
CA LYS A 259 -21.39 -16.70 -16.02
C LYS A 259 -21.62 -16.64 -17.54
N ARG A 260 -22.61 -17.36 -18.07
CA ARG A 260 -22.98 -17.38 -19.50
C ARG A 260 -23.47 -16.03 -20.05
N LEU A 261 -23.88 -15.10 -19.19
CA LEU A 261 -24.33 -13.76 -19.57
C LEU A 261 -23.19 -12.73 -19.50
N ILE A 262 -22.04 -13.09 -18.93
CA ILE A 262 -20.89 -12.20 -18.79
C ILE A 262 -20.05 -12.28 -20.07
N ARG A 263 -19.88 -11.14 -20.74
CA ARG A 263 -19.02 -11.01 -21.92
C ARG A 263 -17.63 -10.62 -21.44
N ALA A 264 -16.77 -11.62 -21.31
CA ALA A 264 -15.40 -11.41 -20.89
C ALA A 264 -14.41 -12.26 -21.70
N GLU A 265 -13.26 -11.67 -22.00
CA GLU A 265 -12.07 -12.37 -22.47
C GLU A 265 -11.31 -12.89 -21.24
N LEU A 266 -11.13 -14.20 -21.13
CA LEU A 266 -10.45 -14.84 -20.01
C LEU A 266 -8.97 -15.08 -20.34
N ASP A 267 -8.15 -15.27 -19.30
CA ASP A 267 -6.72 -15.61 -19.42
C ASP A 267 -5.91 -14.60 -20.26
N VAL A 268 -6.31 -13.33 -20.22
CA VAL A 268 -5.59 -12.24 -20.89
C VAL A 268 -4.25 -12.05 -20.20
N SER A 269 -3.15 -12.19 -20.93
CA SER A 269 -1.81 -11.99 -20.36
C SER A 269 -1.64 -10.57 -19.81
N SER A 270 -1.03 -10.47 -18.63
CA SER A 270 -0.66 -9.18 -18.04
C SER A 270 0.25 -8.40 -18.99
N GLN A 271 0.10 -7.08 -19.01
CA GLN A 271 1.02 -6.20 -19.72
C GLN A 271 2.32 -5.95 -18.95
N VAL A 272 2.40 -6.44 -17.71
CA VAL A 272 3.54 -6.26 -16.82
C VAL A 272 4.24 -7.60 -16.62
N PRO A 273 5.58 -7.66 -16.74
CA PRO A 273 6.34 -8.86 -16.42
C PRO A 273 5.99 -9.42 -15.04
N HIS A 274 5.85 -10.74 -14.95
CA HIS A 274 5.45 -11.47 -13.73
C HIS A 274 4.03 -11.15 -13.22
N GLY A 275 3.27 -10.29 -13.90
CA GLY A 275 1.87 -10.06 -13.59
C GLY A 275 1.02 -11.31 -13.86
N ARG A 276 0.00 -11.53 -13.04
CA ARG A 276 -0.97 -12.62 -13.25
C ARG A 276 -1.84 -12.33 -14.47
N ASN A 277 -2.25 -13.39 -15.17
CA ASN A 277 -3.29 -13.27 -16.19
C ASN A 277 -4.55 -12.63 -15.59
N THR A 278 -5.19 -11.79 -16.38
CA THR A 278 -6.40 -11.05 -16.00
C THR A 278 -7.58 -11.44 -16.89
N VAL A 279 -8.70 -10.78 -16.66
CA VAL A 279 -9.95 -10.92 -17.40
C VAL A 279 -10.31 -9.55 -17.94
N LYS A 280 -10.75 -9.45 -19.20
CA LYS A 280 -11.29 -8.20 -19.74
C LYS A 280 -12.78 -8.33 -19.93
N THR A 281 -13.56 -7.63 -19.10
CA THR A 281 -15.02 -7.66 -19.18
C THR A 281 -15.54 -6.52 -20.03
N ASN A 282 -16.35 -6.82 -21.04
CA ASN A 282 -17.16 -5.80 -21.71
C ASN A 282 -18.36 -5.48 -20.81
N ILE A 283 -18.22 -4.41 -20.02
CA ILE A 283 -19.19 -4.00 -19.01
C ILE A 283 -20.54 -3.69 -19.66
N VAL A 284 -20.56 -2.87 -20.71
CA VAL A 284 -21.81 -2.41 -21.34
C VAL A 284 -22.61 -3.58 -21.90
N ASP A 285 -21.96 -4.48 -22.65
CA ASP A 285 -22.62 -5.65 -23.22
C ASP A 285 -23.08 -6.62 -22.13
N THR A 286 -22.24 -6.85 -21.11
CA THR A 286 -22.59 -7.72 -19.98
C THR A 286 -23.83 -7.21 -19.25
N MET A 287 -23.88 -5.91 -18.92
CA MET A 287 -25.01 -5.34 -18.20
C MET A 287 -26.27 -5.31 -19.06
N THR A 288 -26.15 -5.05 -20.37
CA THR A 288 -27.28 -5.07 -21.30
C THR A 288 -27.88 -6.47 -21.43
N ILE A 289 -27.03 -7.49 -21.58
CA ILE A 289 -27.48 -8.90 -21.68
C ILE A 289 -28.09 -9.37 -20.36
N ALA A 290 -27.48 -9.03 -19.23
CA ALA A 290 -28.00 -9.37 -17.91
C ALA A 290 -29.37 -8.72 -17.66
N TRP A 291 -29.54 -7.44 -18.01
CA TRP A 291 -30.81 -6.72 -17.84
C TRP A 291 -31.93 -7.26 -18.72
N ASN A 292 -31.61 -7.76 -19.91
CA ASN A 292 -32.57 -8.37 -20.82
C ASN A 292 -32.89 -9.84 -20.48
N ASN A 293 -32.17 -10.44 -19.53
CA ASN A 293 -32.46 -11.79 -19.04
C ASN A 293 -33.39 -11.71 -17.82
N SER A 294 -34.58 -12.34 -17.89
CA SER A 294 -35.60 -12.24 -16.83
C SER A 294 -35.08 -12.64 -15.44
N TYR A 295 -34.36 -13.76 -15.33
CA TYR A 295 -33.80 -14.23 -14.06
C TYR A 295 -32.77 -13.26 -13.50
N ALA A 296 -31.76 -12.87 -14.31
CA ALA A 296 -30.72 -11.95 -13.85
C ALA A 296 -31.31 -10.58 -13.52
N LYS A 297 -32.27 -10.08 -14.31
CA LYS A 297 -32.97 -8.83 -14.02
C LYS A 297 -33.63 -8.84 -12.65
N THR A 298 -34.39 -9.89 -12.31
CA THR A 298 -35.01 -10.01 -10.97
C THR A 298 -33.97 -9.95 -9.85
N VAL A 299 -32.86 -10.68 -9.99
CA VAL A 299 -31.76 -10.67 -8.99
C VAL A 299 -31.11 -9.28 -8.86
N LEU A 300 -31.02 -8.53 -9.95
CA LEU A 300 -30.46 -7.17 -9.96
C LEU A 300 -31.45 -6.15 -9.39
N GLU A 301 -32.75 -6.28 -9.67
CA GLU A 301 -33.81 -5.47 -9.07
C GLU A 301 -33.88 -5.68 -7.54
N GLU A 302 -33.69 -6.90 -7.05
CA GLU A 302 -33.57 -7.21 -5.61
C GLU A 302 -32.38 -6.51 -4.94
N LYS A 303 -31.33 -6.18 -5.71
CA LYS A 303 -30.16 -5.40 -5.26
C LYS A 303 -30.34 -3.89 -5.45
N GLY A 304 -31.51 -3.45 -5.90
CA GLY A 304 -31.88 -2.05 -6.05
C GLY A 304 -31.54 -1.44 -7.41
N PHE A 305 -31.13 -2.22 -8.41
CA PHE A 305 -30.89 -1.69 -9.76
C PHE A 305 -32.19 -1.57 -10.55
N HIS A 306 -32.38 -0.45 -11.26
CA HIS A 306 -33.59 -0.15 -12.03
C HIS A 306 -33.37 -0.05 -13.54
N ASN A 307 -32.11 0.00 -13.99
CA ASN A 307 -31.77 0.11 -15.41
C ASN A 307 -30.29 -0.25 -15.67
N VAL A 308 -29.96 -0.43 -16.95
CA VAL A 308 -28.59 -0.71 -17.41
C VAL A 308 -27.60 0.39 -17.03
N SER A 309 -28.03 1.66 -17.02
CA SER A 309 -27.14 2.79 -16.71
C SER A 309 -26.59 2.71 -15.29
N GLU A 310 -27.44 2.35 -14.32
CA GLU A 310 -27.02 2.14 -12.92
C GLU A 310 -26.02 1.01 -12.77
N LEU A 311 -26.18 -0.09 -13.51
CA LEU A 311 -25.23 -1.21 -13.52
C LEU A 311 -23.88 -0.82 -14.12
N VAL A 312 -23.89 -0.08 -15.22
CA VAL A 312 -22.66 0.46 -15.84
C VAL A 312 -21.99 1.46 -14.91
N LYS A 313 -22.76 2.33 -14.24
CA LYS A 313 -22.24 3.27 -13.23
C LYS A 313 -21.60 2.51 -12.06
N TRP A 314 -22.22 1.45 -11.56
CA TRP A 314 -21.66 0.60 -10.50
C TRP A 314 -20.35 -0.05 -10.92
N ALA A 315 -20.29 -0.64 -12.11
CA ALA A 315 -19.07 -1.30 -12.57
C ALA A 315 -17.93 -0.30 -12.88
N THR A 316 -18.24 0.88 -13.42
CA THR A 316 -17.23 1.92 -13.71
C THR A 316 -16.72 2.63 -12.45
N ASN A 317 -17.48 2.60 -11.35
CA ASN A 317 -17.09 3.13 -10.04
C ASN A 317 -16.65 2.03 -9.07
N PHE A 318 -16.16 0.89 -9.57
CA PHE A 318 -15.88 -0.28 -8.76
C PHE A 318 -15.01 0.02 -7.53
N GLY A 319 -15.58 -0.22 -6.34
CA GLY A 319 -14.91 0.01 -5.06
C GLY A 319 -14.91 1.46 -4.57
N ASN A 320 -15.42 2.43 -5.33
CA ASN A 320 -15.48 3.82 -4.90
C ASN A 320 -16.58 4.01 -3.83
N PRO A 321 -16.23 4.25 -2.55
CA PRO A 321 -17.23 4.38 -1.48
C PRO A 321 -18.07 5.65 -1.58
N ASP A 322 -17.62 6.65 -2.36
CA ASP A 322 -18.30 7.93 -2.52
C ASP A 322 -19.25 7.94 -3.73
N ALA A 323 -19.26 6.85 -4.51
CA ALA A 323 -20.15 6.71 -5.64
C ALA A 323 -21.58 6.42 -5.17
N ASP A 324 -22.52 7.23 -5.61
CA ASP A 324 -23.95 6.99 -5.42
C ASP A 324 -24.40 5.82 -6.32
N VAL A 325 -24.40 4.61 -5.76
CA VAL A 325 -24.75 3.37 -6.46
C VAL A 325 -25.75 2.55 -5.64
N PRO A 326 -26.71 1.85 -6.29
CA PRO A 326 -27.76 1.14 -5.57
C PRO A 326 -27.26 0.01 -4.66
N TYR A 327 -26.16 -0.62 -5.05
CA TYR A 327 -25.57 -1.74 -4.33
C TYR A 327 -24.14 -1.39 -3.91
N GLY A 328 -23.87 -1.35 -2.61
CA GLY A 328 -22.55 -0.99 -2.08
C GLY A 328 -21.43 -1.97 -2.47
N TYR A 329 -20.20 -1.63 -2.11
CA TYR A 329 -19.03 -2.47 -2.37
C TYR A 329 -18.54 -3.17 -1.09
N SER A 330 -17.88 -4.31 -1.27
CA SER A 330 -17.19 -4.99 -0.17
C SER A 330 -16.04 -4.13 0.39
N LYS A 331 -15.66 -4.36 1.65
CA LYS A 331 -14.51 -3.70 2.28
C LYS A 331 -13.22 -3.86 1.48
N GLN A 332 -13.06 -5.01 0.84
CA GLN A 332 -11.89 -5.31 0.01
C GLN A 332 -11.85 -4.45 -1.26
N ASN A 333 -12.98 -4.30 -1.95
CA ASN A 333 -13.07 -3.44 -3.14
C ASN A 333 -12.75 -1.98 -2.77
N ILE A 334 -13.27 -1.52 -1.63
CA ILE A 334 -13.02 -0.18 -1.11
C ILE A 334 -11.54 0.03 -0.76
N ALA A 335 -10.92 -0.93 -0.07
CA ALA A 335 -9.50 -0.87 0.27
C ALA A 335 -8.62 -0.86 -0.99
N HIS A 336 -8.96 -1.68 -2.00
CA HIS A 336 -8.25 -1.70 -3.28
C HIS A 336 -8.38 -0.37 -4.02
N TYR A 337 -9.60 0.14 -4.19
CA TYR A 337 -9.87 1.44 -4.80
C TYR A 337 -9.09 2.55 -4.10
N ARG A 338 -9.14 2.60 -2.76
CA ARG A 338 -8.46 3.64 -1.99
C ARG A 338 -6.96 3.60 -2.14
N LEU A 339 -6.36 2.41 -2.18
CA LEU A 339 -4.92 2.28 -2.39
C LEU A 339 -4.53 2.65 -3.83
N THR A 340 -5.34 2.30 -4.83
CA THR A 340 -5.16 2.78 -6.21
C THR A 340 -5.25 4.30 -6.29
N LYS A 341 -6.16 4.94 -5.54
CA LYS A 341 -6.24 6.41 -5.43
C LYS A 341 -4.94 7.02 -4.89
N THR A 342 -4.29 6.41 -3.90
CA THR A 342 -2.97 6.86 -3.41
C THR A 342 -1.91 6.82 -4.52
N TRP A 343 -1.85 5.73 -5.29
CA TRP A 343 -0.86 5.60 -6.37
C TRP A 343 -1.13 6.56 -7.53
N ARG A 344 -2.40 6.83 -7.86
CA ARG A 344 -2.77 7.84 -8.87
C ARG A 344 -2.39 9.25 -8.41
N TRP A 345 -2.61 9.57 -7.14
CA TRP A 345 -2.14 10.82 -6.54
C TRP A 345 -0.61 10.93 -6.62
N ALA A 346 0.13 9.89 -6.22
CA ALA A 346 1.60 9.90 -6.27
C ALA A 346 2.13 10.08 -7.70
N LEU A 347 1.49 9.46 -8.70
CA LEU A 347 1.83 9.69 -10.11
C LEU A 347 1.58 11.15 -10.52
N ALA A 348 0.42 11.70 -10.17
CA ALA A 348 0.06 13.07 -10.49
C ALA A 348 1.05 14.07 -9.86
N GLU A 349 1.44 13.86 -8.60
CA GLU A 349 2.47 14.67 -7.92
C GLU A 349 3.81 14.59 -8.65
N ALA A 350 4.24 13.39 -9.02
CA ALA A 350 5.51 13.17 -9.68
C ALA A 350 5.54 13.68 -11.14
N GLU A 351 4.40 13.72 -11.82
CA GLU A 351 4.22 14.34 -13.14
C GLU A 351 4.05 15.86 -13.06
N SER A 352 3.48 16.37 -11.96
CA SER A 352 3.28 17.80 -11.77
C SER A 352 4.63 18.50 -11.84
N SER A 353 4.75 19.40 -12.80
CA SER A 353 5.96 20.21 -13.02
C SER A 353 6.00 21.44 -12.12
N SER A 354 4.96 21.65 -11.32
CA SER A 354 4.72 22.87 -10.55
C SER A 354 4.91 22.60 -9.05
N PRO A 355 5.63 23.47 -8.32
CA PRO A 355 5.65 23.42 -6.86
C PRO A 355 4.23 23.70 -6.33
N ILE A 356 3.61 22.75 -5.64
CA ILE A 356 2.34 22.98 -4.92
C ILE A 356 2.61 23.97 -3.77
N ASP A 357 1.65 24.87 -3.54
CA ASP A 357 1.68 25.85 -2.47
C ASP A 357 1.77 25.17 -1.09
N ILE A 358 2.91 25.37 -0.42
CA ILE A 358 3.31 24.76 0.86
C ILE A 358 2.33 25.13 2.00
N LYS A 359 1.58 26.24 1.86
CA LYS A 359 0.65 26.71 2.88
C LYS A 359 -0.52 25.76 3.16
N GLN A 360 -0.81 24.79 2.28
CA GLN A 360 -1.86 23.79 2.52
C GLN A 360 -1.39 22.55 3.30
N LEU A 361 -0.08 22.22 3.29
CA LEU A 361 0.47 21.03 3.96
C LEU A 361 1.02 21.33 5.37
N ASP A 362 1.55 22.53 5.59
CA ASP A 362 2.06 22.94 6.91
C ASP A 362 0.97 22.96 7.99
N ASN A 363 -0.29 23.23 7.62
CA ASN A 363 -1.41 23.16 8.57
C ASN A 363 -1.69 21.71 9.01
N THR A 364 -1.45 20.71 8.17
CA THR A 364 -1.75 19.30 8.49
C THR A 364 -0.65 18.63 9.32
N CYS A 365 0.62 19.01 9.12
CA CYS A 365 1.75 18.49 9.89
C CYS A 365 2.00 19.26 11.19
N GLN A 366 1.84 20.59 11.20
CA GLN A 366 2.00 21.37 12.43
C GLN A 366 0.86 21.15 13.43
N GLU A 367 -0.37 20.84 13.00
CA GLU A 367 -1.44 20.46 13.93
C GLU A 367 -1.23 19.08 14.56
N ALA A 368 -0.54 18.17 13.86
CA ALA A 368 -0.13 16.87 14.42
C ALA A 368 1.01 17.01 15.45
N GLU A 369 1.88 18.02 15.31
CA GLU A 369 2.98 18.29 16.25
C GLU A 369 2.62 19.27 17.38
N LYS A 370 1.65 20.17 17.17
CA LYS A 370 1.21 21.19 18.16
C LYS A 370 0.13 20.68 19.13
N SER A 371 -0.23 19.39 19.10
CA SER A 371 -1.12 18.83 20.13
C SER A 371 -0.51 19.05 21.52
N PRO A 372 -1.12 19.86 22.40
CA PRO A 372 -0.48 20.26 23.64
C PRO A 372 -0.32 19.04 24.55
N ARG A 373 0.92 18.74 24.93
CA ARG A 373 1.23 17.93 26.12
C ARG A 373 0.62 18.64 27.33
N ARG A 374 -0.66 18.37 27.63
CA ARG A 374 -1.26 18.73 28.91
C ARG A 374 -0.58 17.89 29.99
N THR A 375 0.43 18.48 30.61
CA THR A 375 0.87 18.14 31.96
C THR A 375 -0.26 18.49 32.93
N GLY A 376 -1.21 17.56 33.08
CA GLY A 376 -2.25 17.61 34.11
C GLY A 376 -1.92 16.62 35.21
N ILE A 377 -0.91 16.91 36.02
CA ILE A 377 -0.85 16.38 37.39
C ILE A 377 -1.84 17.22 38.18
N ALA A 378 -3.05 16.70 38.37
CA ALA A 378 -3.92 17.19 39.44
C ALA A 378 -3.47 16.47 40.72
N LYS A 379 -2.87 17.22 41.64
CA LYS A 379 -2.84 16.83 43.05
C LYS A 379 -4.25 17.01 43.60
N THR A 380 -4.84 15.92 44.06
CA THR A 380 -5.84 15.90 45.14
C THR A 380 -5.48 14.73 46.04
#